data_AF-A0A9N9NGW4-F1
#
_entry.id   AF-A0A9N9NGW4-F1
#
_cell.length_a   1.000
_cell.length_b   1.000
_cell.length_c   1.000
_cell.angle_alpha   90.00
_cell.angle_beta   90.00
_cell.angle_gamma   90.00
#
_symmetry.space_group_name_H-M   'P 1'
#
loop_
_entity.id
_entity.type
_entity.pdbx_description
1 polymer ?
#
loop_
_entity_poly.entity_id
_entity_poly.type
_entity_poly.pdbx_seq_one_letter_code
_entity_poly.pdbx_strand_id
1 'polypeptide(L)' 'MKNDIFWSIKIFNYTDFGAFKLIDKGGYGNIYKTTYSGKVVVLKELNKDKEETILYHEITLLKKVCPHPNINTLLGITK' A
#
# COMPACT_ATOMS: atom_id res chain seq x y z
N MET A 1 -14.50 11.71 -12.99
CA MET A 1 -14.48 10.25 -12.71
C MET A 1 -13.13 9.73 -12.17
N LYS A 2 -12.18 10.59 -11.75
CA LYS A 2 -10.89 10.16 -11.16
C LYS A 2 -10.87 10.15 -9.63
N ASN A 3 -11.83 10.83 -8.97
CA ASN A 3 -11.80 11.09 -7.52
C ASN A 3 -12.52 10.05 -6.66
N ASP A 4 -13.29 9.13 -7.25
CA ASP A 4 -14.22 8.27 -6.50
C ASP A 4 -13.52 7.11 -5.78
N ILE A 5 -12.29 6.78 -6.20
CA ILE A 5 -11.53 5.62 -5.69
C ILE A 5 -10.99 5.86 -4.27
N PHE A 6 -10.65 7.11 -3.94
CA PHE A 6 -10.03 7.46 -2.66
C PHE A 6 -11.03 7.61 -1.50
N TRP A 7 -12.31 7.87 -1.78
CA TRP A 7 -13.32 8.09 -0.72
C TRP A 7 -13.62 6.88 0.17
N SER A 8 -13.18 5.68 -0.23
CA SER A 8 -13.39 4.43 0.52
C SER A 8 -12.10 3.74 0.94
N ILE A 9 -10.94 4.39 0.78
CA ILE A 9 -9.65 3.81 1.18
C ILE A 9 -9.30 4.31 2.57
N LYS A 10 -8.94 3.38 3.46
CA LYS A 10 -8.45 3.73 4.78
C LYS A 10 -7.10 4.46 4.64
N ILE A 11 -7.00 5.64 5.23
CA ILE A 11 -5.77 6.39 5.35
C ILE A 11 -5.13 6.08 6.71
N PHE A 12 -3.83 5.80 6.70
CA PHE A 12 -3.02 5.60 7.89
C PHE A 12 -2.01 6.75 8.05
N ASN A 13 -1.61 7.05 9.28
CA ASN A 13 -0.47 7.93 9.51
C ASN A 13 0.83 7.12 9.43
N TYR A 14 1.80 7.60 8.66
CA TYR A 14 3.07 6.90 8.49
C TYR A 14 3.82 6.67 9.81
N THR A 15 3.67 7.59 10.77
CA THR A 15 4.30 7.53 12.09
C THR A 15 3.74 6.45 13.01
N ASP A 16 2.57 5.89 12.69
CA ASP A 16 1.96 4.80 13.47
C ASP A 16 2.57 3.43 13.14
N PHE A 17 3.41 3.38 12.09
CA PHE A 17 4.16 2.20 11.71
C PHE A 17 5.54 2.20 12.38
N GLY A 18 6.05 1.02 12.70
CA GLY A 18 7.33 0.86 13.39
C GLY A 18 8.08 -0.41 13.00
N ALA A 19 9.30 -0.58 13.53
CA ALA A 19 10.13 -1.76 13.27
C ALA A 19 10.32 -2.06 11.76
N PHE A 20 10.60 -1.01 10.98
CA PHE A 20 10.82 -1.11 9.54
C PHE A 20 12.04 -1.99 9.23
N LYS A 21 11.82 -3.01 8.41
CA LYS A 21 12.86 -3.83 7.82
C LYS A 21 12.63 -3.93 6.32
N LEU A 22 13.58 -3.42 5.53
CA LEU A 22 13.58 -3.63 4.08
C LEU A 22 13.66 -5.13 3.80
N ILE A 23 12.72 -5.65 3.02
CA ILE A 23 12.67 -7.06 2.62
C ILE A 23 12.84 -7.25 1.11
N ASP A 24 12.52 -6.23 0.31
CA ASP A 24 12.73 -6.26 -1.13
C ASP A 24 12.94 -4.85 -1.70
N LYS A 25 13.70 -4.79 -2.80
CA LYS A 25 13.97 -3.57 -3.55
C LYS A 25 13.84 -3.87 -5.04
N GLY A 26 12.83 -3.29 -5.68
CA GLY A 26 12.53 -3.50 -7.09
C GLY A 26 12.52 -2.20 -7.90
N GLY A 27 12.30 -2.34 -9.22
CA GLY A 27 12.21 -1.18 -10.13
C GLY A 27 11.02 -0.25 -9.87
N TYR A 28 10.02 -0.72 -9.11
CA TYR A 28 8.81 0.02 -8.76
C TYR A 28 8.83 0.61 -7.36
N GLY A 29 9.84 0.29 -6.55
CA GLY A 29 9.98 0.80 -5.19
C GLY A 29 10.48 -0.23 -4.19
N ASN A 30 10.34 0.09 -2.92
CA ASN A 30 10.84 -0.68 -1.78
C ASN A 30 9.70 -1.37 -1.04
N ILE A 31 9.94 -2.56 -0.54
CA ILE A 31 9.00 -3.30 0.29
C ILE A 31 9.60 -3.45 1.69
N TYR A 32 8.86 -3.00 2.69
CA TYR A 32 9.23 -3.07 4.09
C TYR A 32 8.28 -3.99 4.85
N LYS A 33 8.85 -4.88 5.67
CA LYS A 33 8.13 -5.50 6.79
C LYS A 33 8.09 -4.47 7.93
N THR A 34 6.92 -4.27 8.52
CA THR A 34 6.70 -3.28 9.60
C THR A 34 5.64 -3.81 10.59
N THR A 35 5.44 -3.07 11.67
CA THR A 35 4.39 -3.33 12.66
C THR A 35 3.41 -2.16 12.76
N TYR A 36 2.11 -2.45 12.78
CA TYR A 36 1.04 -1.48 13.02
C TYR A 36 0.10 -2.04 14.09
N SER A 37 -0.10 -1.32 15.19
CA SER A 37 -0.94 -1.75 16.34
C SER A 37 -0.66 -3.20 16.78
N GLY A 38 0.62 -3.58 16.88
CA GLY A 38 1.05 -4.93 17.28
C GLY A 38 0.91 -6.02 16.21
N LYS A 39 0.39 -5.69 15.01
CA LYS A 39 0.27 -6.61 13.88
C LYS A 39 1.41 -6.40 12.89
N VAL A 40 1.93 -7.49 12.34
CA VAL A 40 2.89 -7.44 11.25
C VAL A 40 2.16 -7.09 9.96
N VAL A 41 2.62 -6.05 9.26
CA VAL A 41 2.10 -5.62 7.96
C VAL A 41 3.24 -5.34 6.99
N VAL A 42 2.91 -5.21 5.71
CA VAL A 42 3.85 -4.87 4.64
C VAL A 42 3.54 -3.46 4.14
N LEU A 43 4.57 -2.63 4.02
CA LEU A 43 4.51 -1.33 3.37
C LEU A 43 5.27 -1.38 2.05
N LYS A 44 4.59 -0.99 0.98
CA LYS A 44 5.20 -0.81 -0.34
C LYS A 44 5.34 0.69 -0.60
N GLU A 45 6.58 1.16 -0.57
CA GLU A 45 6.95 2.50 -0.99
C GLU A 45 7.16 2.49 -2.51
N LEU A 46 6.64 3.46 -3.24
CA LEU A 46 6.82 3.59 -4.68
C LEU A 46 7.95 4.57 -5.00
N ASN A 47 8.56 4.46 -6.18
CA ASN A 47 9.58 5.40 -6.63
C ASN A 47 8.96 6.72 -7.14
N LYS A 48 9.46 7.86 -6.63
CA LYS A 48 9.01 9.26 -6.89
C LYS A 48 8.60 9.59 -8.32
N ASP A 49 9.34 9.10 -9.31
CA ASP A 49 9.13 9.52 -10.70
C ASP A 49 7.89 8.89 -11.37
N LYS A 50 7.24 7.90 -10.71
CA LYS A 50 6.11 7.15 -11.29
C LYS A 50 4.97 6.89 -10.28
N GLU A 51 4.96 7.58 -9.14
CA GLU A 51 4.13 7.22 -7.98
C GLU A 51 2.64 7.25 -8.28
N GLU A 52 2.08 8.37 -8.77
CA GLU A 52 0.63 8.53 -8.80
C GLU A 52 -0.09 7.58 -9.76
N THR A 53 0.42 7.42 -10.99
CA THR A 53 -0.25 6.57 -12.00
C THR A 53 -0.15 5.09 -11.63
N ILE A 54 1.01 4.65 -11.14
CA ILE A 54 1.23 3.26 -10.73
C ILE A 54 0.40 2.95 -9.48
N LEU A 55 0.43 3.86 -8.49
CA LEU A 55 -0.37 3.74 -7.27
C LEU A 55 -1.87 3.64 -7.60
N TYR A 56 -2.38 4.54 -8.44
CA TYR A 56 -3.78 4.54 -8.83
C TYR A 56 -4.19 3.25 -9.53
N HIS A 57 -3.36 2.75 -10.45
CA HIS A 57 -3.63 1.52 -11.17
C HIS A 57 -3.64 0.30 -10.24
N GLU A 58 -2.63 0.17 -9.38
CA GLU A 58 -2.51 -0.94 -8.44
C GLU A 58 -3.66 -0.97 -7.43
N ILE A 59 -4.01 0.19 -6.85
CA ILE A 59 -5.17 0.33 -5.97
C ILE A 59 -6.47 -0.05 -6.68
N THR A 60 -6.66 0.42 -7.91
CA THR A 60 -7.87 0.15 -8.70
C THR A 60 -8.03 -1.34 -8.96
N LEU A 61 -6.94 -2.04 -9.31
CA LEU A 61 -6.95 -3.48 -9.53
C LEU A 61 -7.24 -4.25 -8.25
N LEU A 62 -6.52 -3.95 -7.15
CA LEU A 62 -6.70 -4.64 -5.87
C LEU A 62 -8.13 -4.48 -5.35
N LYS A 63 -8.75 -3.31 -5.49
CA LYS A 63 -10.16 -3.09 -5.10
C LYS A 63 -11.16 -3.94 -5.90
N LYS A 64 -10.87 -4.26 -7.17
CA LYS A 64 -11.78 -5.08 -8.00
C LYS A 64 -11.77 -6.55 -7.60
N VAL A 65 -10.67 -7.04 -7.03
CA VAL A 65 -10.45 -8.46 -6.74
C VAL A 65 -10.47 -8.80 -5.24
N CYS A 66 -10.58 -7.78 -4.37
CA CYS A 66 -10.50 -7.94 -2.92
C CYS A 66 -11.90 -7.97 -2.27
N PRO A 67 -12.16 -8.84 -1.27
CA PRO A 67 -11.23 -9.81 -0.70
C PRO A 67 -11.23 -11.16 -1.43
N HIS A 68 -10.04 -11.74 -1.63
CA HIS A 68 -9.86 -13.11 -2.14
C HIS A 68 -8.73 -13.81 -1.38
N PRO A 69 -8.88 -15.08 -0.94
CA PRO A 69 -7.90 -15.76 -0.07
C PRO A 69 -6.50 -15.95 -0.68
N ASN A 70 -6.39 -15.93 -2.02
CA ASN A 70 -5.12 -16.10 -2.73
C ASN A 70 -4.56 -14.80 -3.35
N ILE A 71 -5.16 -13.64 -3.03
CA ILE A 71 -4.69 -12.33 -3.51
C ILE A 71 -4.44 -11.44 -2.30
N ASN A 72 -3.39 -10.63 -2.35
CA ASN A 72 -3.08 -9.71 -1.26
C ASN A 72 -4.22 -8.71 -1.02
N THR A 73 -4.65 -8.60 0.23
CA THR A 73 -5.62 -7.59 0.66
C THR A 73 -4.93 -6.24 0.85
N LEU A 74 -5.41 -5.22 0.15
CA LEU A 74 -5.01 -3.84 0.39
C LEU A 74 -5.71 -3.33 1.67
N LEU A 75 -4.93 -3.05 2.72
CA LEU A 75 -5.47 -2.51 3.97
C LEU A 75 -5.78 -1.00 3.88
N GLY A 76 -5.03 -0.28 3.05
CA GLY A 76 -5.19 1.15 2.82
C GLY A 76 -3.89 1.79 2.33
N ILE A 77 -3.81 3.11 2.43
CA ILE A 77 -2.63 3.90 2.03
C ILE A 77 -2.18 4.80 3.18
N THR A 78 -0.91 5.16 3.17
CA THR A 78 -0.34 6.13 4.11
C THR A 78 -0.03 7.43 3.39
N LYS A 79 -0.21 8.54 4.10
CA LYS A 79 0.31 9.85 3.69
C LYS A 79 1.70 10.07 4.28
#